data_AF-A0A377WSS1-F1
#
_entry.id   AF-A0A377WSS1-F1
#
_cell.length_a   1.000
_cell.length_b   1.000
_cell.length_c   1.000
_cell.angle_alpha   90.00
_cell.angle_beta   90.00
_cell.angle_gamma   90.00
#
_symmetry.space_group_name_H-M   'P 1'
#
loop_
_entity.id
_entity.type
_entity.pdbx_description
1 polymer ?
#
loop_
_entity_poly.entity_id
_entity_poly.type
_entity_poly.pdbx_seq_one_letter_code
_entity_poly.pdbx_strand_id
1 'polypeptide(L)'
;MKIVIAPDSYKESLSASEVAQAIEKGFREIFPDAQYVSLPVADGGEGTVEAMIAATQGKEHFAWVTGPLGERVKACWGMSGDGVTAFIEMAAASGLGLVPPDKT
;
A
#
# COMPACT_ATOMS: atom_id res chain seq x y z
N MET A 1 8.71 17.93 20.23
CA MET A 1 7.67 18.11 19.19
C MET A 1 7.31 16.74 18.63
N LYS A 2 6.04 16.47 18.35
CA LYS A 2 5.60 15.23 17.70
C LYS A 2 5.02 15.56 16.32
N ILE A 3 5.52 14.92 15.28
CA ILE A 3 5.16 15.16 13.88
C ILE A 3 4.54 13.88 13.33
N VAL A 4 3.29 13.96 12.89
CA VAL A 4 2.61 12.87 12.19
C VAL A 4 2.74 13.12 10.70
N ILE A 5 3.26 12.15 9.97
CA ILE A 5 3.42 12.18 8.52
C ILE A 5 2.44 11.18 7.94
N ALA A 6 1.31 11.68 7.41
CA ALA A 6 0.23 10.86 6.89
C ALA A 6 -0.09 11.19 5.42
N PRO A 7 0.84 10.91 4.48
CA PRO A 7 0.66 11.19 3.08
C PRO A 7 -0.10 10.08 2.37
N ASP A 8 -0.68 10.43 1.22
CA ASP A 8 -1.09 9.49 0.19
C ASP A 8 0.06 9.28 -0.82
N SER A 9 -0.08 8.26 -1.66
CA SER A 9 0.83 7.95 -2.75
C SER A 9 0.90 9.08 -3.79
N TYR A 10 2.03 9.14 -4.49
CA TYR A 10 2.13 9.90 -5.72
C TYR A 10 1.84 8.94 -6.86
N LYS A 11 0.65 9.04 -7.44
CA LYS A 11 0.14 8.12 -8.46
C LYS A 11 1.17 7.89 -9.59
N GLU A 12 1.42 6.63 -9.92
CA GLU A 12 2.43 6.18 -10.90
C GLU A 12 3.89 6.59 -10.56
N SER A 13 4.20 6.92 -9.31
CA SER A 13 5.53 7.43 -8.91
C SER A 13 6.02 6.82 -7.60
N LEU A 14 5.53 7.30 -6.46
CA LEU A 14 5.99 6.87 -5.13
C LEU A 14 4.84 6.29 -4.32
N SER A 15 5.09 5.21 -3.59
CA SER A 15 4.13 4.71 -2.61
C SER A 15 3.96 5.71 -1.46
N ALA A 16 2.84 5.65 -0.74
CA ALA A 16 2.61 6.50 0.43
C ALA A 16 3.72 6.33 1.50
N SER A 17 4.26 5.12 1.62
CA SER A 17 5.42 4.80 2.48
C SER A 17 6.68 5.54 2.05
N GLU A 18 6.98 5.57 0.75
CA GLU A 18 8.16 6.26 0.21
C GLU A 18 8.03 7.79 0.36
N VAL A 19 6.83 8.34 0.12
CA VAL A 19 6.54 9.76 0.36
C VAL A 19 6.76 10.11 1.83
N ALA A 20 6.27 9.27 2.76
CA ALA A 20 6.44 9.49 4.20
C ALA A 20 7.93 9.51 4.61
N GLN A 21 8.72 8.56 4.08
CA GLN A 21 10.16 8.49 4.32
C GLN A 21 10.91 9.71 3.79
N ALA A 22 10.55 10.18 2.59
CA ALA A 22 11.17 11.37 1.99
C ALA A 22 10.87 12.64 2.82
N ILE A 23 9.63 12.82 3.26
CA ILE A 23 9.23 13.93 4.12
C ILE A 23 9.96 13.85 5.47
N GLU A 24 9.98 12.67 6.10
CA GLU A 24 10.66 12.48 7.38
C GLU A 24 12.15 12.80 7.27
N LYS A 25 12.81 12.33 6.21
CA LYS A 25 14.22 12.62 5.94
C LYS A 25 14.49 14.12 5.87
N GLY A 26 13.69 14.87 5.09
CA GLY A 26 13.85 16.32 4.97
C GLY A 26 13.58 17.05 6.28
N PHE A 27 12.57 16.64 7.04
CA PHE A 27 12.30 17.24 8.35
C PHE A 27 13.42 16.97 9.36
N ARG A 28 14.04 15.78 9.34
CA ARG A 28 15.14 15.43 10.26
C ARG A 28 16.40 16.27 10.05
N GLU A 29 16.59 16.85 8.87
CA GLU A 29 17.69 17.78 8.61
C GLU A 29 17.58 19.07 9.46
N ILE A 30 16.36 19.47 9.84
CA ILE A 30 16.09 20.68 10.62
C ILE A 30 15.68 20.37 12.06
N PHE A 31 14.94 19.28 12.28
CA PHE A 31 14.37 18.88 13.57
C PHE A 31 14.78 17.46 13.96
N PRO A 32 16.08 17.16 14.15
CA PRO A 32 16.56 15.79 14.35
C PRO A 32 15.95 15.08 15.55
N ASP A 33 15.62 15.82 16.61
CA ASP A 33 15.10 15.29 17.88
C ASP A 33 13.57 15.26 17.96
N ALA A 34 12.85 15.62 16.90
CA ALA A 34 11.40 15.47 16.88
C ALA A 34 11.00 13.98 16.88
N GLN A 35 9.86 13.68 17.50
CA GLN A 35 9.28 12.34 17.41
C GLN A 35 8.45 12.25 16.14
N TYR A 36 8.82 11.34 15.24
CA TYR A 36 8.13 11.10 13.98
C TYR A 36 7.22 9.89 14.08
N VAL A 37 6.02 10.02 13.54
CA VAL A 37 5.06 8.92 13.37
C VAL A 37 4.61 8.92 11.92
N SER A 38 5.09 7.94 11.15
CA SER A 38 4.72 7.75 9.75
C SER A 38 3.52 6.84 9.65
N LEU A 39 2.42 7.35 9.09
CA LEU A 39 1.14 6.68 8.92
C LEU A 39 0.67 6.84 7.47
N PRO A 40 1.23 6.07 6.53
CA PRO A 40 0.76 6.07 5.14
C PRO A 40 -0.75 5.86 5.09
N VAL A 41 -1.45 6.68 4.30
CA VAL A 41 -2.90 6.57 4.13
C VAL A 41 -3.24 6.18 2.70
N ALA A 42 -4.43 5.63 2.51
CA ALA A 42 -5.00 5.32 1.22
C ALA A 42 -6.50 5.61 1.23
N ASP A 43 -7.08 5.86 0.07
CA ASP A 43 -8.50 6.21 -0.11
C ASP A 43 -9.41 5.01 -0.43
N GLY A 44 -8.83 3.80 -0.49
CA GLY A 44 -9.51 2.58 -0.92
C GLY A 44 -9.14 2.13 -2.34
N GLY A 45 -8.36 2.92 -3.07
CA GLY A 45 -7.79 2.55 -4.36
C GLY A 45 -6.50 1.72 -4.25
N GLU A 46 -5.59 1.95 -5.20
CA GLU A 46 -4.28 1.29 -5.27
C GLU A 46 -3.42 1.61 -4.04
N GLY A 47 -2.76 0.59 -3.48
CA GLY A 47 -1.86 0.75 -2.33
C GLY A 47 -2.56 0.75 -0.96
N THR A 48 -3.88 0.56 -0.94
CA THR A 48 -4.67 0.39 0.30
C THR A 48 -4.23 -0.83 1.10
N VAL A 49 -3.95 -1.97 0.45
CA VAL A 49 -3.47 -3.19 1.11
C VAL A 49 -2.14 -2.94 1.81
N GLU A 50 -1.19 -2.28 1.15
CA GLU A 50 0.11 -1.92 1.73
C GLU A 50 -0.07 -1.00 2.94
N ALA A 51 -0.85 0.08 2.79
CA ALA A 51 -1.11 1.05 3.85
C ALA A 51 -1.75 0.39 5.08
N MET A 52 -2.72 -0.49 4.87
CA MET A 52 -3.42 -1.19 5.96
C MET A 52 -2.54 -2.24 6.64
N ILE A 53 -1.69 -2.97 5.90
CA ILE A 53 -0.69 -3.87 6.49
C ILE A 53 0.27 -3.07 7.38
N ALA A 54 0.80 -1.95 6.88
CA ALA A 54 1.71 -1.11 7.65
C ALA A 54 1.04 -0.55 8.92
N ALA A 55 -0.18 -0.02 8.79
CA ALA A 55 -0.92 0.60 9.90
C ALA A 55 -1.33 -0.41 10.99
N THR A 56 -1.61 -1.66 10.61
CA THR A 56 -2.09 -2.70 11.54
C THR A 56 -1.02 -3.68 11.99
N GLN A 57 0.25 -3.46 11.61
CA GLN A 57 1.35 -4.41 11.81
C GLN A 57 1.00 -5.80 11.25
N GLY A 58 0.32 -5.79 10.11
CA GLY A 58 -0.21 -6.95 9.43
C GLY A 58 0.85 -7.72 8.64
N LYS A 59 0.36 -8.66 7.84
CA LYS A 59 1.17 -9.47 6.94
C LYS A 59 0.58 -9.50 5.55
N GLU A 60 1.49 -9.49 4.58
CA GLU A 60 1.16 -9.75 3.18
C GLU A 60 0.99 -11.25 2.93
N HIS A 61 0.00 -11.59 2.10
CA HIS A 61 -0.29 -12.94 1.69
C HIS A 61 -0.47 -13.00 0.17
N PHE A 62 -0.11 -14.14 -0.42
CA PHE A 62 -0.26 -14.38 -1.85
C PHE A 62 -1.13 -15.61 -2.11
N ALA A 63 -1.98 -15.50 -3.13
CA ALA A 63 -2.78 -16.62 -3.61
C ALA A 63 -2.75 -16.67 -5.13
N TRP A 64 -2.65 -17.89 -5.68
CA TRP A 64 -2.91 -18.10 -7.10
C TRP A 64 -4.42 -18.14 -7.33
N VAL A 65 -4.93 -17.26 -8.17
CA VAL A 65 -6.36 -17.09 -8.49
C VAL A 65 -6.57 -17.00 -10.00
N THR A 66 -7.83 -17.06 -10.44
CA THR A 66 -8.19 -16.84 -11.85
C THR A 66 -8.18 -15.33 -12.13
N GLY A 67 -7.38 -14.91 -13.12
CA GLY A 67 -7.29 -13.53 -13.58
C GLY A 67 -8.42 -13.15 -14.54
N PRO A 68 -8.44 -11.89 -15.02
CA PRO A 68 -9.54 -11.36 -15.82
C PRO A 68 -9.73 -12.05 -17.17
N LEU A 69 -8.68 -12.70 -17.70
CA LEU A 69 -8.70 -13.46 -18.97
C LEU A 69 -8.72 -14.98 -18.77
N GLY A 70 -9.03 -15.46 -17.55
CA GLY A 70 -9.10 -16.89 -17.23
C GLY A 70 -7.76 -17.55 -16.86
N GLU A 71 -6.64 -16.89 -17.15
CA GLU A 71 -5.30 -17.34 -16.79
C GLU A 71 -5.01 -17.21 -15.29
N ARG A 72 -4.06 -17.99 -14.76
CA ARG A 72 -3.68 -17.93 -13.34
C ARG A 72 -2.81 -16.70 -13.06
N VAL A 73 -3.21 -15.89 -12.09
CA VAL A 73 -2.43 -14.74 -11.58
C VAL A 73 -2.09 -14.93 -10.10
N LYS A 74 -0.95 -14.40 -9.67
CA LYS A 74 -0.54 -14.40 -8.27
C LYS A 74 -1.02 -13.10 -7.62
N ALA A 75 -2.21 -13.13 -7.02
CA ALA A 75 -2.80 -11.97 -6.36
C ALA A 75 -2.22 -11.78 -4.94
N CYS A 76 -2.03 -10.52 -4.55
CA CYS A 76 -1.64 -10.11 -3.21
C CYS A 76 -2.86 -9.64 -2.41
N TRP A 77 -2.86 -9.91 -1.11
CA TRP A 77 -3.83 -9.39 -0.13
C TRP A 77 -3.19 -9.30 1.26
N GLY A 78 -3.82 -8.59 2.19
CA GLY A 78 -3.28 -8.36 3.53
C GLY A 78 -4.13 -8.95 4.65
N MET A 79 -3.50 -9.32 5.76
CA MET A 79 -4.15 -9.66 7.02
C MET A 79 -3.64 -8.72 8.11
N SER A 80 -4.53 -8.19 8.95
CA SER A 80 -4.17 -7.35 10.09
C SER A 80 -3.27 -8.09 11.10
N GLY A 81 -2.51 -7.35 11.90
CA GLY A 81 -1.57 -7.94 12.87
C GLY A 81 -2.25 -8.78 13.96
N ASP A 82 -3.53 -8.47 14.27
CA ASP A 82 -4.37 -9.26 15.16
C ASP A 82 -5.03 -10.49 14.48
N GLY A 83 -4.89 -10.63 13.16
CA GLY A 83 -5.45 -11.73 12.38
C GLY A 83 -6.97 -11.69 12.18
N VAL A 84 -7.64 -10.57 12.48
CA VAL A 84 -9.10 -10.46 12.46
C VAL A 84 -9.63 -9.85 11.15
N THR A 85 -8.85 -9.01 10.48
CA THR A 85 -9.29 -8.24 9.31
C THR A 85 -8.44 -8.53 8.09
N ALA A 86 -9.09 -8.91 6.99
CA ALA A 86 -8.44 -9.04 5.69
C ALA A 86 -8.63 -7.76 4.85
N PHE A 87 -7.58 -7.37 4.13
CA PHE A 87 -7.56 -6.23 3.20
C PHE A 87 -7.38 -6.77 1.79
N ILE A 88 -8.26 -6.37 0.87
CA ILE A 88 -8.26 -6.87 -0.50
C ILE A 88 -8.41 -5.70 -1.46
N GLU A 89 -7.49 -5.63 -2.42
CA GLU A 89 -7.66 -4.85 -3.63
C GLU A 89 -8.09 -5.77 -4.78
N MET A 90 -9.30 -5.57 -5.31
CA MET A 90 -9.83 -6.44 -6.36
C MET A 90 -8.94 -6.42 -7.61
N ALA A 91 -8.24 -5.31 -7.85
CA ALA A 91 -7.35 -5.13 -8.99
C ALA A 91 -6.18 -6.12 -9.00
N ALA A 92 -5.74 -6.62 -7.83
CA ALA A 92 -4.67 -7.61 -7.75
C ALA A 92 -5.05 -8.97 -8.37
N ALA A 93 -6.36 -9.26 -8.50
CA ALA A 93 -6.88 -10.45 -9.16
C ALA A 93 -7.54 -10.14 -10.51
N SER A 94 -8.30 -9.04 -10.59
CA SER A 94 -9.22 -8.74 -11.69
C SER A 94 -9.01 -7.34 -12.28
N GLY A 95 -7.84 -6.74 -12.08
CA GLY A 95 -7.54 -5.37 -12.49
C GLY A 95 -7.22 -5.22 -13.97
N LEU A 96 -7.46 -4.01 -14.50
CA LEU A 96 -7.16 -3.66 -15.90
C LEU A 96 -5.66 -3.79 -16.23
N GLY A 97 -4.77 -3.53 -15.27
CA GLY A 97 -3.32 -3.71 -15.44
C GLY A 97 -2.88 -5.15 -15.71
N LEU A 98 -3.75 -6.14 -15.49
CA LEU A 98 -3.52 -7.56 -15.83
C LEU A 98 -3.99 -7.91 -17.24
N VAL A 99 -4.60 -6.97 -17.97
CA VAL A 99 -5.10 -7.14 -19.33
C VAL A 99 -4.16 -6.42 -20.30
N PRO A 100 -3.52 -7.14 -21.23
CA PRO A 100 -2.74 -6.51 -22.29
C PRO A 100 -3.58 -5.52 -23.11
N PRO A 101 -3.02 -4.38 -23.58
CA PRO A 101 -3.79 -3.36 -24.32
C PRO A 101 -4.49 -3.87 -25.59
N ASP A 102 -3.95 -4.91 -26.23
CA ASP A 102 -4.53 -5.56 -27.41
C ASP A 102 -5.74 -6.47 -27.10
N LYS A 103 -6.04 -6.68 -25.82
CA LYS A 103 -7.14 -7.53 -25.31
C LYS A 103 -8.14 -6.77 -24.44
N THR A 104 -8.06 -5.44 -24.44
CA THR A 104 -8.97 -4.56 -23.69
C THR A 104 -10.22 -4.23 -24.50
#